data_AF-A0A2N1U746-F1
#
_entry.id   AF-A0A2N1U746-F1
#
_cell.length_a   1.000
_cell.length_b   1.000
_cell.length_c   1.000
_cell.angle_alpha   90.00
_cell.angle_beta   90.00
_cell.angle_gamma   90.00
#
_symmetry.space_group_name_H-M   'P 1'
#
loop_
_entity.id
_entity.type
_entity.pdbx_description
1 polymer ?
#
loop_
_entity_poly.entity_id
_entity_poly.type
_entity_poly.pdbx_seq_one_letter_code
_entity_poly.pdbx_strand_id
1 'polypeptide(L)'
;MKQKCVFSMEELPCLADHQLEGTPFVPMAVIVDELARTFGRDCCSFADIEIKMPVMLRRNRARTLTSASDGDSASLLDETGNLHASIKKGADIVADSGFTLTAAREKIPAAVLKHQIYPALMFHGPTFQADFVFYEFNRQTILVELSDFGRDPAKLGRCTQDQRIPIVLFDLLLQTAGLHLLAFSDNYGLPSACASLTVFNRRPSGNVLVRTTCHNGDVYSIIAGDLAGNPIMTCSGLRFAKSSRHIEADRKKLLEKLTK
;
A
#
# COMPACT_ATOMS: atom_id res chain seq x y z
N MET A 1 -8.60 -24.11 -6.34
CA MET A 1 -7.87 -23.91 -7.62
C MET A 1 -6.41 -23.57 -7.32
N LYS A 2 -5.45 -24.08 -8.11
CA LYS A 2 -4.03 -23.69 -8.02
C LYS A 2 -3.59 -23.06 -9.35
N GLN A 3 -2.87 -21.95 -9.29
CA GLN A 3 -2.38 -21.22 -10.46
C GLN A 3 -0.93 -20.79 -10.23
N LYS A 4 -0.09 -20.88 -11.26
CA LYS A 4 1.26 -20.34 -11.21
C LYS A 4 1.23 -18.82 -11.34
N CYS A 5 1.96 -18.15 -10.47
CA CYS A 5 2.14 -16.70 -10.45
C CYS A 5 3.61 -16.39 -10.67
N VAL A 6 3.93 -15.74 -11.78
CA VAL A 6 5.30 -15.31 -12.07
C VAL A 6 5.43 -13.83 -11.69
N PHE A 7 6.49 -13.52 -10.96
CA PHE A 7 6.89 -12.17 -10.61
C PHE A 7 8.23 -11.88 -11.26
N SER A 8 8.23 -11.03 -12.28
CA SER A 8 9.44 -10.61 -12.99
C SER A 8 9.28 -9.17 -13.46
N MET A 9 10.39 -8.49 -13.76
CA MET A 9 10.34 -7.12 -14.28
C MET A 9 9.81 -7.06 -15.71
N GLU A 10 9.89 -8.16 -16.46
CA GLU A 10 9.31 -8.27 -17.80
C GLU A 10 7.77 -8.30 -17.73
N GLU A 11 7.18 -9.05 -16.79
CA GLU A 11 5.72 -9.11 -16.63
C GLU A 11 5.16 -7.92 -15.83
N LEU A 12 5.95 -7.40 -14.89
CA LEU A 12 5.59 -6.34 -13.95
C LEU A 12 6.72 -5.28 -13.92
N PRO A 13 6.79 -4.37 -14.91
CA PRO A 13 7.85 -3.37 -14.99
C PRO A 13 7.96 -2.47 -13.75
N CYS A 14 6.85 -2.24 -13.04
CA CYS A 14 6.82 -1.47 -11.79
C CYS A 14 7.72 -2.05 -10.69
N LEU A 15 8.11 -3.33 -10.74
CA LEU A 15 9.02 -3.91 -9.76
C LEU A 15 10.41 -3.26 -9.80
N ALA A 16 10.80 -2.69 -10.94
CA ALA A 16 12.03 -1.89 -11.04
C ALA A 16 11.97 -0.63 -10.16
N ASP A 17 10.77 -0.16 -9.81
CA ASP A 17 10.54 1.03 -9.01
C ASP A 17 10.28 0.71 -7.51
N HIS A 18 10.22 -0.57 -7.14
CA HIS A 18 10.01 -1.00 -5.76
C HIS A 18 11.20 -1.83 -5.27
N GLN A 19 12.29 -1.13 -4.96
CA GLN A 19 13.57 -1.73 -4.59
C GLN A 19 14.05 -1.26 -3.22
N LEU A 20 14.74 -2.15 -2.52
CA LEU A 20 15.53 -1.84 -1.34
C LEU A 20 16.99 -2.20 -1.63
N GLU A 21 17.89 -1.21 -1.53
CA GLU A 21 19.33 -1.40 -1.79
C GLU A 21 19.61 -2.05 -3.16
N GLY A 22 18.86 -1.66 -4.19
CA GLY A 22 18.97 -2.20 -5.55
C GLY A 22 18.36 -3.59 -5.76
N THR A 23 17.75 -4.18 -4.73
CA THR A 23 17.06 -5.47 -4.83
C THR A 23 15.55 -5.24 -5.00
N PRO A 24 14.92 -5.72 -6.08
CA PRO A 24 13.48 -5.62 -6.26
C PRO A 24 12.68 -6.52 -5.30
N PHE A 25 11.61 -5.96 -4.76
CA PHE A 25 10.62 -6.66 -3.95
C PHE A 25 9.24 -6.47 -4.54
N VAL A 26 8.43 -7.53 -4.53
CA VAL A 26 7.02 -7.40 -4.91
C VAL A 26 6.28 -6.63 -3.81
N PRO A 27 5.62 -5.50 -4.12
CA PRO A 27 4.85 -4.75 -3.15
C PRO A 27 3.72 -5.59 -2.56
N MET A 28 3.35 -5.31 -1.30
CA MET A 28 2.16 -5.91 -0.68
C MET A 28 0.94 -5.68 -1.58
N ALA A 29 0.79 -4.50 -2.16
CA ALA A 29 -0.34 -4.18 -3.04
C ALA A 29 -0.46 -5.11 -4.26
N VAL A 30 0.67 -5.51 -4.85
CA VAL A 30 0.69 -6.45 -5.98
C VAL A 30 0.35 -7.86 -5.52
N ILE A 31 0.88 -8.29 -4.37
CA ILE A 31 0.58 -9.63 -3.81
C ILE A 31 -0.90 -9.76 -3.48
N VAL A 32 -1.49 -8.75 -2.83
CA VAL A 32 -2.89 -8.76 -2.45
C VAL A 32 -3.77 -8.72 -3.70
N ASP A 33 -3.43 -7.92 -4.72
CA ASP A 33 -4.16 -7.90 -6.00
C ASP A 33 -4.11 -9.26 -6.71
N GLU A 34 -2.93 -9.90 -6.74
CA GLU A 34 -2.76 -11.23 -7.34
C GLU A 34 -3.66 -12.28 -6.67
N LEU A 35 -3.71 -12.29 -5.33
CA LEU A 35 -4.56 -13.21 -4.58
C LEU A 35 -6.05 -12.86 -4.73
N ALA A 36 -6.39 -11.57 -4.74
CA ALA A 36 -7.77 -11.09 -4.90
C ALA A 36 -8.39 -11.49 -6.24
N ARG A 37 -7.59 -11.67 -7.29
CA ARG A 37 -8.06 -12.15 -8.62
C ARG A 37 -8.67 -13.54 -8.58
N THR A 38 -8.32 -14.35 -7.58
CA THR A 38 -8.90 -15.69 -7.40
C THR A 38 -10.34 -15.64 -6.91
N PHE A 39 -10.78 -14.51 -6.36
CA PHE A 39 -12.16 -14.28 -5.97
C PHE A 39 -12.99 -13.69 -7.12
N GLY A 40 -14.31 -13.86 -7.02
CA GLY A 40 -15.28 -13.30 -7.98
C GLY A 40 -15.16 -11.78 -8.14
N ARG A 41 -15.59 -11.25 -9.29
CA ARG A 41 -15.48 -9.81 -9.61
C ARG A 41 -16.25 -8.90 -8.65
N ASP A 42 -17.27 -9.44 -7.99
CA ASP A 42 -18.17 -8.70 -7.10
C ASP A 42 -17.59 -8.51 -5.69
N CYS A 43 -16.49 -9.20 -5.36
CA CYS A 43 -15.83 -9.09 -4.07
C CYS A 43 -15.04 -7.78 -3.98
N CYS A 44 -15.47 -6.88 -3.10
CA CYS A 44 -14.88 -5.57 -2.89
C CYS A 44 -14.23 -5.42 -1.50
N SER A 45 -14.29 -6.46 -0.66
CA SER A 45 -13.67 -6.47 0.67
C SER A 45 -12.84 -7.72 0.87
N PHE A 46 -11.77 -7.59 1.64
CA PHE A 46 -10.84 -8.64 1.96
C PHE A 46 -10.46 -8.56 3.44
N ALA A 47 -10.25 -9.70 4.07
CA ALA A 47 -9.94 -9.80 5.49
C ALA A 47 -8.67 -10.62 5.72
N ASP A 48 -8.10 -10.52 6.93
CA ASP A 48 -6.98 -11.33 7.41
C ASP A 48 -5.82 -11.42 6.39
N ILE A 49 -5.43 -10.26 5.84
CA ILE A 49 -4.31 -10.17 4.92
C ILE A 49 -3.02 -10.31 5.72
N GLU A 50 -2.18 -11.27 5.35
CA GLU A 50 -0.89 -11.49 5.98
C GLU A 50 0.20 -11.71 4.93
N ILE A 51 1.34 -11.04 5.10
CA ILE A 51 2.58 -11.26 4.36
C ILE A 51 3.57 -11.89 5.34
N LYS A 52 3.78 -13.21 5.22
CA LYS A 52 4.70 -13.97 6.06
C LYS A 52 6.14 -13.88 5.56
N MET A 53 6.32 -13.89 4.24
CA MET A 53 7.64 -13.83 3.61
C MET A 53 7.62 -12.89 2.41
N PRO A 54 8.48 -11.85 2.38
CA PRO A 54 8.54 -10.94 1.25
C PRO A 54 9.01 -11.68 -0.01
N VAL A 55 8.42 -11.31 -1.15
CA VAL A 55 8.78 -11.86 -2.45
C VAL A 55 9.91 -11.03 -3.06
N MET A 56 11.14 -11.46 -2.80
CA MET A 56 12.37 -10.84 -3.30
C MET A 56 12.79 -11.43 -4.66
N LEU A 57 13.18 -10.59 -5.62
CA LEU A 57 13.75 -10.99 -6.91
C LEU A 57 15.28 -10.93 -6.86
N ARG A 58 15.92 -12.02 -6.45
CA ARG A 58 17.39 -12.08 -6.33
C ARG A 58 18.05 -12.01 -7.69
N ARG A 59 19.07 -11.14 -7.83
CA ARG A 59 19.80 -10.92 -9.08
C ARG A 59 18.86 -10.60 -10.25
N ASN A 60 17.76 -9.91 -9.97
CA ASN A 60 16.76 -9.52 -10.97
C ASN A 60 16.11 -10.70 -11.71
N ARG A 61 16.14 -11.90 -11.13
CA ARG A 61 15.53 -13.09 -11.73
C ARG A 61 14.07 -13.21 -11.35
N ALA A 62 13.28 -13.71 -12.29
CA ALA A 62 11.88 -14.04 -12.08
C ALA A 62 11.72 -15.00 -10.89
N ARG A 63 10.65 -14.80 -10.12
CA ARG A 63 10.24 -15.68 -9.03
C ARG A 63 8.87 -16.25 -9.33
N THR A 64 8.78 -17.57 -9.37
CA THR A 64 7.52 -18.28 -9.60
C THR A 64 7.01 -18.78 -8.26
N LEU A 65 5.77 -18.42 -7.95
CA LEU A 65 5.03 -18.91 -6.78
C LEU A 65 3.72 -19.55 -7.26
N THR A 66 3.03 -20.23 -6.36
CA THR A 66 1.72 -20.83 -6.63
C THR A 66 0.66 -20.11 -5.82
N SER A 67 -0.31 -19.51 -6.49
CA SER A 67 -1.55 -19.07 -5.86
C SER A 67 -2.48 -20.26 -5.68
N ALA A 68 -3.02 -20.44 -4.48
CA ALA A 68 -3.99 -21.48 -4.15
C ALA A 68 -5.20 -20.84 -3.48
N SER A 69 -6.41 -21.18 -3.94
CA SER A 69 -7.66 -20.71 -3.34
C SER A 69 -8.67 -21.84 -3.18
N ASP A 70 -9.45 -21.77 -2.11
CA ASP A 70 -10.62 -22.63 -1.82
C ASP A 70 -11.97 -21.91 -2.04
N GLY A 71 -11.95 -20.65 -2.51
CA GLY A 71 -13.12 -19.81 -2.72
C GLY A 71 -13.32 -18.74 -1.63
N ASP A 72 -12.97 -19.06 -0.38
CA ASP A 72 -13.09 -18.15 0.77
C ASP A 72 -11.74 -17.59 1.22
N SER A 73 -10.66 -18.27 0.89
CA SER A 73 -9.29 -17.87 1.16
C SER A 73 -8.43 -18.04 -0.08
N ALA A 74 -7.35 -17.27 -0.12
CA ALA A 74 -6.31 -17.38 -1.12
C ALA A 74 -4.95 -17.25 -0.46
N SER A 75 -3.98 -18.01 -0.97
CA SER A 75 -2.62 -18.08 -0.43
C SER A 75 -1.59 -18.12 -1.54
N LEU A 76 -0.42 -17.58 -1.26
CA LEU A 76 0.74 -17.61 -2.13
C LEU A 76 1.79 -18.54 -1.51
N LEU A 77 2.23 -19.55 -2.25
CA LEU A 77 3.11 -20.61 -1.78
C LEU A 77 4.36 -20.72 -2.67
N ASP A 78 5.51 -21.04 -2.09
CA ASP A 78 6.69 -21.42 -2.86
C ASP A 78 6.65 -22.89 -3.31
N GLU A 79 7.67 -23.31 -4.05
CA GLU A 79 7.82 -24.68 -4.56
C GLU A 79 7.92 -25.75 -3.46
N THR A 80 8.32 -25.37 -2.25
CA THR A 80 8.41 -26.25 -1.09
C THR A 80 7.14 -26.21 -0.22
N GLY A 81 6.16 -25.39 -0.59
CA GLY A 81 4.90 -25.22 0.12
C GLY A 81 4.95 -24.23 1.28
N ASN A 82 6.00 -23.42 1.41
CA ASN A 82 6.02 -22.37 2.44
C ASN A 82 5.06 -21.25 2.09
N LEU A 83 4.36 -20.75 3.12
CA LEU A 83 3.43 -19.64 2.99
C LEU A 83 4.16 -18.31 2.86
N HIS A 84 3.92 -17.64 1.74
CA HIS A 84 4.37 -16.27 1.49
C HIS A 84 3.36 -15.24 1.95
N ALA A 85 2.10 -15.44 1.57
CA ALA A 85 1.02 -14.53 1.87
C ALA A 85 -0.32 -15.24 1.88
N SER A 86 -1.28 -14.68 2.60
CA SER A 86 -2.67 -15.13 2.60
C SER A 86 -3.64 -13.97 2.71
N ILE A 87 -4.85 -14.20 2.24
CA ILE A 87 -5.97 -13.28 2.31
C ILE A 87 -7.26 -14.10 2.40
N LYS A 88 -8.28 -13.56 3.07
CA LYS A 88 -9.64 -14.10 3.05
C LYS A 88 -10.56 -13.17 2.27
N LYS A 89 -11.54 -13.77 1.63
CA LYS A 89 -12.70 -13.06 1.08
C LYS A 89 -13.41 -12.35 2.23
N GLY A 90 -13.66 -11.05 2.06
CA GLY A 90 -14.46 -10.27 2.99
C GLY A 90 -15.93 -10.27 2.61
N ALA A 91 -16.72 -9.43 3.28
CA ALA A 91 -18.11 -9.20 2.93
C ALA A 91 -18.24 -8.49 1.57
N ASP A 92 -19.27 -8.83 0.81
CA ASP A 92 -19.64 -8.08 -0.39
C ASP A 92 -20.30 -6.75 0.07
N ILE A 93 -19.58 -5.64 -0.07
CA ILE A 93 -20.01 -4.30 0.36
C ILE A 93 -20.62 -3.56 -0.83
N VAL A 94 -21.84 -3.05 -0.65
CA VAL A 94 -22.49 -2.17 -1.64
C VAL A 94 -21.74 -0.85 -1.68
N ALA A 95 -21.44 -0.34 -2.89
CA ALA A 95 -20.57 0.82 -3.13
C ALA A 95 -21.03 2.16 -2.52
N ASP A 96 -22.20 2.20 -1.87
CA ASP A 96 -22.79 3.36 -1.20
C ASP A 96 -22.60 3.28 0.33
N SER A 97 -21.37 3.30 0.80
CA SER A 97 -21.11 3.56 2.23
C SER A 97 -21.25 5.06 2.50
N GLY A 98 -22.22 5.45 3.33
CA GLY A 98 -22.60 6.84 3.64
C GLY A 98 -21.63 7.65 4.51
N PHE A 99 -20.32 7.38 4.47
CA PHE A 99 -19.30 8.20 5.16
C PHE A 99 -18.57 9.09 4.17
N THR A 100 -18.39 10.37 4.53
CA THR A 100 -17.67 11.37 3.73
C THR A 100 -16.40 11.77 4.44
N LEU A 101 -15.24 11.63 3.79
CA LEU A 101 -13.98 12.13 4.31
C LEU A 101 -13.86 13.63 4.00
N THR A 102 -13.74 14.47 5.02
CA THR A 102 -13.54 15.91 4.86
C THR A 102 -12.23 16.36 5.50
N ALA A 103 -11.54 17.28 4.84
CA ALA A 103 -10.44 18.04 5.44
C ALA A 103 -10.98 19.41 5.85
N ALA A 104 -10.88 19.76 7.12
CA ALA A 104 -11.09 21.14 7.54
C ALA A 104 -9.93 21.97 6.96
N ARG A 105 -10.20 22.75 5.91
CA ARG A 105 -9.21 23.57 5.18
C ARG A 105 -8.77 24.83 5.95
N GLU A 106 -8.97 24.87 7.26
CA GLU A 106 -8.73 26.05 8.10
C GLU A 106 -7.23 26.33 8.32
N LYS A 107 -6.35 25.35 8.08
CA LYS A 107 -4.89 25.52 8.13
C LYS A 107 -4.28 25.58 6.74
N ILE A 108 -3.29 26.45 6.57
CA ILE A 108 -2.44 26.49 5.37
C ILE A 108 -1.70 25.14 5.29
N PRO A 109 -1.92 24.33 4.23
CA PRO A 109 -1.29 23.02 4.14
C PRO A 109 0.21 23.15 3.91
N ALA A 110 0.98 22.22 4.47
CA ALA A 110 2.39 22.07 4.17
C ALA A 110 2.55 21.21 2.92
N ALA A 111 2.92 21.83 1.80
CA ALA A 111 3.29 21.09 0.59
C ALA A 111 4.71 20.58 0.71
N VAL A 112 4.89 19.28 0.52
CA VAL A 112 6.21 18.65 0.53
C VAL A 112 6.39 17.92 -0.79
N LEU A 113 7.38 18.37 -1.55
CA LEU A 113 7.59 17.87 -2.91
C LEU A 113 8.22 16.48 -2.89
N LYS A 114 7.96 15.69 -3.94
CA LYS A 114 8.51 14.32 -4.12
C LYS A 114 9.99 14.20 -3.74
N HIS A 115 10.83 15.10 -4.26
CA HIS A 115 12.28 15.06 -4.04
C HIS A 115 12.68 15.26 -2.58
N GLN A 116 11.80 15.80 -1.74
CA GLN A 116 12.05 15.99 -0.31
C GLN A 116 11.71 14.71 0.46
N ILE A 117 10.58 14.07 0.19
CA ILE A 117 10.09 12.87 0.93
C ILE A 117 10.82 11.60 0.54
N TYR A 118 10.93 11.34 -0.76
CA TYR A 118 11.31 10.02 -1.27
C TYR A 118 12.73 9.57 -0.90
N PRO A 119 13.73 10.45 -0.71
CA PRO A 119 15.02 10.06 -0.14
C PRO A 119 14.94 9.45 1.28
N ALA A 120 13.90 9.78 2.05
CA ALA A 120 13.72 9.24 3.40
C ALA A 120 13.01 7.88 3.43
N LEU A 121 12.18 7.58 2.41
CA LEU A 121 11.39 6.35 2.30
C LEU A 121 12.25 5.13 1.90
N MET A 122 11.78 3.93 2.23
CA MET A 122 12.48 2.67 1.92
C MET A 122 12.31 2.24 0.46
N PHE A 123 11.14 2.49 -0.13
CA PHE A 123 10.81 2.19 -1.53
C PHE A 123 10.31 3.48 -2.17
N HIS A 124 10.87 3.83 -3.33
CA HIS A 124 10.72 5.19 -3.83
C HIS A 124 10.97 5.35 -5.34
N GLY A 125 10.74 4.32 -6.16
CA GLY A 125 10.83 4.48 -7.61
C GLY A 125 9.60 5.21 -8.19
N PRO A 126 9.72 5.81 -9.37
CA PRO A 126 8.75 6.77 -9.91
C PRO A 126 7.30 6.25 -10.04
N THR A 127 7.09 4.95 -10.30
CA THR A 127 5.72 4.39 -10.35
C THR A 127 4.96 4.54 -9.03
N PHE A 128 5.66 4.50 -7.90
CA PHE A 128 5.07 4.57 -6.55
C PHE A 128 5.30 5.93 -5.88
N GLN A 129 5.47 6.99 -6.69
CA GLN A 129 5.61 8.34 -6.20
C GLN A 129 4.32 9.17 -6.35
N ALA A 130 4.05 10.03 -5.39
CA ALA A 130 3.00 11.05 -5.40
C ALA A 130 3.54 12.36 -4.83
N ASP A 131 2.88 13.48 -5.14
CA ASP A 131 3.04 14.69 -4.33
C ASP A 131 2.20 14.58 -3.06
N PHE A 132 2.73 15.06 -1.92
CA PHE A 132 2.08 15.01 -0.62
C PHE A 132 1.81 16.43 -0.13
N VAL A 133 0.52 16.75 0.04
CA VAL A 133 0.07 18.01 0.62
C VAL A 133 -0.55 17.73 1.99
N PHE A 134 0.19 18.03 3.05
CA PHE A 134 -0.22 17.70 4.42
C PHE A 134 -1.11 18.79 5.01
N TYR A 135 -2.28 18.38 5.52
CA TYR A 135 -3.17 19.21 6.33
C TYR A 135 -2.99 18.92 7.82
N GLU A 136 -2.56 17.71 8.17
CA GLU A 136 -2.29 17.28 9.54
C GLU A 136 -1.15 16.25 9.51
N PHE A 137 -0.18 16.40 10.42
CA PHE A 137 0.85 15.40 10.68
C PHE A 137 1.23 15.45 12.16
N ASN A 138 0.73 14.50 12.95
CA ASN A 138 1.06 14.38 14.37
C ASN A 138 1.16 12.90 14.78
N ARG A 139 1.39 12.64 16.07
CA ARG A 139 1.58 11.29 16.63
C ARG A 139 0.39 10.35 16.49
N GLN A 140 -0.79 10.87 16.17
CA GLN A 140 -2.00 10.08 16.03
C GLN A 140 -2.50 10.05 14.58
N THR A 141 -2.33 11.13 13.83
CA THR A 141 -3.00 11.28 12.53
C THR A 141 -2.08 11.92 11.50
N ILE A 142 -2.17 11.40 10.27
CA ILE A 142 -1.77 12.08 9.05
C ILE A 142 -3.03 12.34 8.21
N LEU A 143 -3.22 13.58 7.78
CA LEU A 143 -4.19 13.96 6.77
C LEU A 143 -3.45 14.58 5.60
N VAL A 144 -3.51 13.92 4.45
CA VAL A 144 -2.72 14.28 3.27
C VAL A 144 -3.55 14.17 2.01
N GLU A 145 -3.37 15.12 1.10
CA GLU A 145 -3.82 14.97 -0.29
C GLU A 145 -2.67 14.43 -1.14
N LEU A 146 -2.96 13.36 -1.88
CA LEU A 146 -2.07 12.73 -2.82
C LEU A 146 -2.44 13.15 -4.25
N SER A 147 -1.45 13.66 -4.99
CA SER A 147 -1.60 14.05 -6.39
C SER A 147 -0.43 13.57 -7.24
N ASP A 148 -0.53 13.73 -8.56
CA ASP A 148 0.54 13.44 -9.53
C ASP A 148 1.19 12.04 -9.37
N PHE A 149 0.39 11.03 -9.05
CA PHE A 149 0.88 9.65 -8.98
C PHE A 149 0.62 8.88 -10.26
N GLY A 150 1.54 7.95 -10.55
CA GLY A 150 1.57 7.16 -11.77
C GLY A 150 0.25 6.44 -12.03
N ARG A 151 -0.37 6.76 -13.17
CA ARG A 151 -1.50 6.01 -13.74
C ARG A 151 -1.11 5.27 -15.01
N ASP A 152 0.19 5.23 -15.32
CA ASP A 152 0.72 4.62 -16.53
C ASP A 152 0.44 3.10 -16.51
N PRO A 153 -0.52 2.63 -17.32
CA PRO A 153 -0.90 1.24 -17.33
C PRO A 153 0.21 0.34 -17.89
N ALA A 154 1.17 0.89 -18.65
CA ALA A 154 2.30 0.11 -19.17
C ALA A 154 3.24 -0.33 -18.04
N LYS A 155 3.39 0.50 -16.99
CA LYS A 155 4.25 0.18 -15.84
C LYS A 155 3.71 -0.99 -15.01
N LEU A 156 2.38 -1.16 -14.95
CA LEU A 156 1.77 -2.27 -14.22
C LEU A 156 1.75 -3.58 -15.02
N GLY A 157 2.10 -3.56 -16.31
CA GLY A 157 2.21 -4.75 -17.15
C GLY A 157 0.95 -5.60 -17.12
N ARG A 158 1.09 -6.90 -16.81
CA ARG A 158 -0.06 -7.82 -16.75
C ARG A 158 -1.08 -7.48 -15.67
N CYS A 159 -0.75 -6.62 -14.71
CA CYS A 159 -1.69 -6.26 -13.67
C CYS A 159 -2.82 -5.32 -14.16
N THR A 160 -2.65 -4.67 -15.29
CA THR A 160 -3.55 -3.58 -15.75
C THR A 160 -4.97 -4.02 -16.11
N GLN A 161 -5.13 -5.18 -16.75
CA GLN A 161 -6.40 -5.54 -17.41
C GLN A 161 -7.48 -6.08 -16.44
N ASP A 162 -7.07 -6.64 -15.29
CA ASP A 162 -7.96 -7.30 -14.32
C ASP A 162 -7.64 -6.91 -12.88
N GLN A 163 -7.21 -5.67 -12.68
CA GLN A 163 -6.91 -5.16 -11.35
C GLN A 163 -8.16 -5.16 -10.46
N ARG A 164 -8.05 -5.84 -9.32
CA ARG A 164 -9.03 -5.83 -8.21
C ARG A 164 -8.77 -4.70 -7.24
N ILE A 165 -7.49 -4.41 -7.02
CA ILE A 165 -7.02 -3.41 -6.07
C ILE A 165 -6.17 -2.39 -6.81
N PRO A 166 -6.50 -1.09 -6.76
CA PRO A 166 -5.65 -0.02 -7.29
C PRO A 166 -4.22 -0.06 -6.73
N ILE A 167 -3.30 -0.79 -7.40
CA ILE A 167 -1.97 -1.16 -6.86
C ILE A 167 -1.17 0.07 -6.42
N VAL A 168 -1.04 1.07 -7.29
CA VAL A 168 -0.25 2.28 -7.00
C VAL A 168 -0.86 3.05 -5.85
N LEU A 169 -2.18 3.24 -5.86
CA LEU A 169 -2.86 3.95 -4.77
C LEU A 169 -2.70 3.18 -3.46
N PHE A 170 -2.94 1.88 -3.44
CA PHE A 170 -2.83 1.10 -2.21
C PHE A 170 -1.41 1.15 -1.65
N ASP A 171 -0.38 1.05 -2.49
CA ASP A 171 1.01 1.21 -2.06
C ASP A 171 1.26 2.60 -1.45
N LEU A 172 0.78 3.67 -2.09
CA LEU A 172 0.87 5.03 -1.55
C LEU A 172 0.14 5.18 -0.20
N LEU A 173 -1.01 4.52 -0.02
CA LEU A 173 -1.69 4.48 1.28
C LEU A 173 -0.78 3.82 2.34
N LEU A 174 -0.13 2.69 2.02
CA LEU A 174 0.84 2.06 2.91
C LEU A 174 2.02 3.00 3.22
N GLN A 175 2.49 3.77 2.24
CA GLN A 175 3.54 4.77 2.45
C GLN A 175 3.11 5.89 3.42
N THR A 176 1.84 6.31 3.44
CA THR A 176 1.39 7.30 4.45
C THR A 176 1.55 6.78 5.88
N ALA A 177 1.22 5.51 6.14
CA ALA A 177 1.46 4.88 7.44
C ALA A 177 2.97 4.65 7.69
N GLY A 178 3.73 4.31 6.65
CA GLY A 178 5.18 4.21 6.70
C GLY A 178 5.86 5.54 7.08
N LEU A 179 5.36 6.68 6.59
CA LEU A 179 5.84 8.01 6.96
C LEU A 179 5.56 8.32 8.43
N HIS A 180 4.35 7.98 8.91
CA HIS A 180 4.04 8.12 10.33
C HIS A 180 4.99 7.28 11.19
N LEU A 181 5.20 6.00 10.82
CA LEU A 181 6.12 5.12 11.53
C LEU A 181 7.54 5.71 11.52
N LEU A 182 8.03 6.17 10.37
CA LEU A 182 9.35 6.77 10.22
C LEU A 182 9.55 8.02 11.10
N ALA A 183 8.51 8.84 11.26
CA ALA A 183 8.54 10.05 12.08
C ALA A 183 8.55 9.76 13.59
N PHE A 184 7.87 8.70 14.04
CA PHE A 184 7.57 8.48 15.46
C PHE A 184 8.09 7.16 16.05
N SER A 185 8.77 6.33 15.26
CA SER A 185 9.45 5.09 15.68
C SER A 185 10.95 5.19 15.40
N ASP A 186 11.74 4.34 16.03
CA ASP A 186 13.19 4.22 15.80
C ASP A 186 13.56 3.16 14.76
N ASN A 187 12.61 2.32 14.36
CA ASN A 187 12.84 1.21 13.45
C ASN A 187 12.05 1.39 12.16
N TYR A 188 12.68 0.98 11.06
CA TYR A 188 11.99 0.77 9.79
C TYR A 188 10.95 -0.34 9.93
N GLY A 189 9.89 -0.27 9.12
CA GLY A 189 8.87 -1.31 9.07
C GLY A 189 8.47 -1.62 7.64
N LEU A 190 8.14 -2.88 7.39
CA LEU A 190 7.50 -3.32 6.15
C LEU A 190 6.05 -3.71 6.45
N PRO A 191 5.07 -3.29 5.62
CA PRO A 191 3.69 -3.77 5.76
C PRO A 191 3.65 -5.30 5.77
N SER A 192 3.08 -5.87 6.84
CA SER A 192 3.11 -7.32 7.06
C SER A 192 1.74 -7.93 7.29
N ALA A 193 0.76 -7.15 7.73
CA ALA A 193 -0.60 -7.63 7.90
C ALA A 193 -1.61 -6.49 7.83
N CYS A 194 -2.84 -6.81 7.43
CA CYS A 194 -3.98 -5.91 7.49
C CYS A 194 -5.23 -6.73 7.85
N ALA A 195 -5.99 -6.26 8.84
CA ALA A 195 -7.20 -6.96 9.27
C ALA A 195 -8.30 -6.89 8.21
N SER A 196 -8.43 -5.75 7.54
CA SER A 196 -9.43 -5.59 6.47
C SER A 196 -9.01 -4.54 5.42
N LEU A 197 -9.21 -4.86 4.15
CA LEU A 197 -9.08 -3.96 3.01
C LEU A 197 -10.42 -3.92 2.26
N THR A 198 -10.96 -2.74 2.03
CA THR A 198 -12.14 -2.53 1.19
C THR A 198 -11.81 -1.60 0.04
N VAL A 199 -12.21 -1.97 -1.16
CA VAL A 199 -12.05 -1.20 -2.39
C VAL A 199 -13.44 -0.85 -2.90
N PHE A 200 -13.80 0.41 -2.88
CA PHE A 200 -15.08 0.86 -3.41
C PHE A 200 -15.00 0.93 -4.93
N ASN A 201 -16.11 0.67 -5.63
CA ASN A 201 -16.16 0.60 -7.10
C ASN A 201 -16.07 1.99 -7.76
N ARG A 202 -15.04 2.76 -7.40
CA ARG A 202 -14.74 4.10 -7.87
C ARG A 202 -13.24 4.18 -8.12
N ARG A 203 -12.86 4.33 -9.39
CA ARG A 203 -11.46 4.63 -9.73
C ARG A 203 -11.26 6.15 -9.63
N PRO A 204 -10.35 6.65 -8.78
CA PRO A 204 -10.12 8.09 -8.68
C PRO A 204 -9.61 8.63 -10.01
N SER A 205 -10.33 9.61 -10.55
CA SER A 205 -9.90 10.37 -11.73
C SER A 205 -9.04 11.58 -11.37
N GLY A 206 -8.93 11.93 -10.09
CA GLY A 206 -8.19 13.10 -9.59
C GLY A 206 -7.36 12.80 -8.34
N ASN A 207 -7.13 13.85 -7.56
CA ASN A 207 -6.42 13.78 -6.29
C ASN A 207 -7.20 12.95 -5.27
N VAL A 208 -6.49 12.38 -4.32
CA VAL A 208 -7.07 11.52 -3.29
C VAL A 208 -6.74 12.09 -1.92
N LEU A 209 -7.77 12.33 -1.11
CA LEU A 209 -7.60 12.71 0.28
C LEU A 209 -7.45 11.44 1.12
N VAL A 210 -6.41 11.39 1.95
CA VAL A 210 -6.06 10.23 2.76
C VAL A 210 -5.96 10.66 4.22
N ARG A 211 -6.69 9.95 5.09
CA ARG A 211 -6.49 10.00 6.53
C ARG A 211 -5.91 8.69 7.02
N THR A 212 -4.77 8.78 7.68
CA THR A 212 -4.11 7.66 8.34
C THR A 212 -4.09 7.92 9.84
N THR A 213 -4.72 7.04 10.60
CA THR A 213 -4.78 7.09 12.07
C THR A 213 -3.91 5.98 12.65
N CYS A 214 -2.97 6.36 13.51
CA CYS A 214 -2.20 5.46 14.35
C CYS A 214 -2.95 5.19 15.66
N HIS A 215 -3.09 3.91 15.99
CA HIS A 215 -3.69 3.41 17.22
C HIS A 215 -2.61 2.79 18.11
N ASN A 216 -3.00 2.39 19.32
CA ASN A 216 -2.11 1.73 20.27
C ASN A 216 -1.40 0.52 19.63
N GLY A 217 -0.07 0.45 19.84
CA GLY A 217 0.76 -0.63 19.32
C GLY A 217 1.20 -0.47 17.85
N ASP A 218 1.23 0.77 17.33
CA ASP A 218 1.56 1.08 15.93
C ASP A 218 0.67 0.31 14.94
N VAL A 219 -0.62 0.27 15.25
CA VAL A 219 -1.65 -0.31 14.38
C VAL A 219 -2.34 0.82 13.64
N TYR A 220 -2.47 0.70 12.32
CA TYR A 220 -2.96 1.80 11.49
C TYR A 220 -4.34 1.52 10.89
N SER A 221 -5.14 2.57 10.78
CA SER A 221 -6.33 2.64 9.93
C SER A 221 -6.12 3.73 8.89
N ILE A 222 -6.49 3.46 7.64
CA ILE A 222 -6.36 4.37 6.51
C ILE A 222 -7.70 4.46 5.81
N ILE A 223 -8.16 5.68 5.55
CA ILE A 223 -9.35 5.98 4.76
C ILE A 223 -8.90 6.88 3.62
N ALA A 224 -9.21 6.49 2.38
CA ALA A 224 -8.94 7.25 1.18
C ALA A 224 -10.26 7.61 0.49
N GLY A 225 -10.44 8.88 0.14
CA GLY A 225 -11.59 9.38 -0.59
C GLY A 225 -11.21 10.36 -1.70
N ASP A 226 -12.13 10.57 -2.64
CA ASP A 226 -11.97 11.62 -3.64
C ASP A 226 -12.12 13.02 -3.01
N LEU A 227 -11.94 14.08 -3.81
CA LEU A 227 -12.09 15.45 -3.31
C LEU A 227 -13.53 15.84 -2.93
N ALA A 228 -14.54 15.07 -3.37
CA ALA A 228 -15.91 15.19 -2.89
C ALA A 228 -16.14 14.40 -1.58
N GLY A 229 -15.09 13.75 -1.07
CA GLY A 229 -15.09 12.97 0.16
C GLY A 229 -15.68 11.57 0.01
N ASN A 230 -15.99 11.13 -1.22
CA ASN A 230 -16.52 9.78 -1.42
C ASN A 230 -15.41 8.73 -1.20
N PRO A 231 -15.69 7.64 -0.50
CA PRO A 231 -14.68 6.62 -0.22
C PRO A 231 -14.25 5.89 -1.49
N ILE A 232 -12.95 5.66 -1.59
CA ILE A 232 -12.29 4.89 -2.65
C ILE A 232 -11.72 3.60 -2.07
N MET A 233 -11.07 3.69 -0.91
CA MET A 233 -10.41 2.55 -0.28
C MET A 233 -10.30 2.75 1.23
N THR A 234 -10.45 1.66 1.99
CA THR A 234 -10.17 1.65 3.43
C THR A 234 -9.29 0.47 3.78
N CYS A 235 -8.32 0.68 4.67
CA CYS A 235 -7.41 -0.33 5.18
C CYS A 235 -7.42 -0.22 6.71
N SER A 236 -7.71 -1.29 7.45
CA SER A 236 -7.79 -1.25 8.91
C SER A 236 -7.00 -2.37 9.55
N GLY A 237 -6.43 -2.07 10.73
CA GLY A 237 -5.58 -3.03 11.42
C GLY A 237 -4.26 -3.30 10.69
N LEU A 238 -3.76 -2.32 9.93
CA LEU A 238 -2.48 -2.41 9.23
C LEU A 238 -1.35 -2.48 10.26
N ARG A 239 -0.45 -3.44 10.08
CA ARG A 239 0.72 -3.67 10.94
C ARG A 239 1.98 -3.77 10.10
N PHE A 240 3.09 -3.38 10.72
CA PHE A 240 4.41 -3.44 10.12
C PHE A 240 5.29 -4.47 10.84
N ALA A 241 5.98 -5.31 10.07
CA ALA A 241 7.11 -6.08 10.56
C ALA A 241 8.29 -5.13 10.74
N LYS A 242 8.70 -4.92 11.99
CA LYS A 242 9.78 -3.99 12.33
C LYS A 242 11.15 -4.62 12.05
N SER A 243 12.01 -3.85 11.39
CA SER A 243 13.41 -4.19 11.19
C SER A 243 14.19 -4.02 12.49
N SER A 244 15.28 -4.78 12.64
CA SER A 244 16.30 -4.52 13.67
C SER A 244 17.19 -3.32 13.32
N ARG A 245 17.14 -2.82 12.08
CA ARG A 245 17.88 -1.63 11.65
C ARG A 245 17.19 -0.37 12.17
N HIS A 246 17.98 0.48 12.81
CA HIS A 246 17.54 1.80 13.24
C HIS A 246 17.45 2.78 12.08
N ILE A 247 16.49 3.70 12.18
CA ILE A 247 16.33 4.82 11.26
C ILE A 247 17.47 5.81 11.51
N GLU A 248 18.16 6.18 10.43
CA GLU A 248 19.22 7.17 10.46
C GLU A 248 18.69 8.55 10.90
N ALA A 249 19.40 9.23 11.80
CA ALA A 249 18.96 10.51 12.37
C ALA A 249 18.67 11.58 11.30
N ASP A 250 19.43 11.59 10.20
CA ASP A 250 19.24 12.57 9.12
C ASP A 250 17.93 12.37 8.35
N ARG A 251 17.40 11.13 8.29
CA ARG A 251 16.08 10.86 7.70
C ARG A 251 14.94 11.37 8.58
N LYS A 252 15.12 11.39 9.91
CA LYS A 252 14.13 11.94 10.85
C LYS A 252 14.04 13.46 10.78
N LYS A 253 15.17 14.15 10.60
CA LYS A 253 15.23 15.63 10.52
C LYS A 253 14.32 16.23 9.45
N LEU A 254 14.13 15.52 8.33
CA LEU A 254 13.18 15.94 7.29
C LEU A 254 11.74 15.95 7.83
N LEU A 255 11.34 14.87 8.52
CA LEU A 255 9.98 14.69 9.04
C LEU A 255 9.71 15.57 10.26
N GLU A 256 10.73 15.90 11.04
CA GLU A 256 10.61 16.87 12.14
C GLU A 256 10.06 18.23 11.69
N LYS A 257 10.33 18.64 10.44
CA LYS A 257 9.77 19.88 9.86
C LYS A 257 8.28 19.77 9.57
N LEU A 258 7.75 18.56 9.39
CA LEU A 258 6.32 18.30 9.12
C LEU A 258 5.51 18.19 10.42
N THR A 259 6.17 17.86 11.52
CA THR A 259 5.54 17.69 12.84
C THR A 259 5.47 18.95 13.71
N LYS A 260 6.02 20.08 13.23
CA LYS A 260 6.03 21.39 13.92
C LYS A 260 4.89 22.26 13.44
#